data_AF-A0A849CG18-F1
#
_entry.id   AF-A0A849CG18-F1
#
_cell.length_a   1.000
_cell.length_b   1.000
_cell.length_c   1.000
_cell.angle_alpha   90.00
_cell.angle_beta   90.00
_cell.angle_gamma   90.00
#
_symmetry.space_group_name_H-M   'P 1'
#
loop_
_entity.id
_entity.type
_entity.pdbx_description
1 polymer ?
#
loop_
_entity_poly.entity_id
_entity_poly.type
_entity_poly.pdbx_seq_one_letter_code
_entity_poly.pdbx_strand_id
1 'polypeptide(L)' 'MKFTLEVDLDALPGGVESPDLADELGRILRYWGGNMKHYDLVAGDGSGIFNSAYKEVGVWTIQE' A
#
# COMPACT_ATOMS: atom_id res chain seq x y z
N MET A 1 7.81 -16.95 6.58
CA MET A 1 6.59 -16.27 6.16
C MET A 1 6.81 -14.78 6.32
N LYS A 2 6.78 -14.04 5.20
CA LYS A 2 7.18 -12.64 5.12
C LYS A 2 6.06 -11.82 4.47
N PHE A 3 5.61 -10.78 5.16
CA PHE A 3 4.75 -9.76 4.58
C PHE A 3 5.63 -8.65 3.98
N THR A 4 5.33 -8.25 2.74
CA THR A 4 5.96 -7.08 2.10
C THR A 4 4.88 -6.15 1.61
N LEU A 5 5.01 -4.85 1.87
CA LEU A 5 4.18 -3.78 1.32
C LEU A 5 5.10 -2.82 0.58
N GLU A 6 4.87 -2.67 -0.72
CA GLU A 6 5.64 -1.82 -1.61
C GLU A 6 4.73 -0.73 -2.15
N VAL A 7 5.19 0.51 -2.12
CA VAL A 7 4.48 1.68 -2.63
C VAL A 7 5.46 2.49 -3.47
N ASP A 8 5.09 2.75 -4.71
CA ASP A 8 5.77 3.69 -5.59
C ASP A 8 5.43 5.12 -5.15
N LEU A 9 6.42 5.79 -4.56
CA LEU A 9 6.27 7.17 -4.06
C LEU A 9 6.16 8.20 -5.18
N ASP A 10 6.73 7.93 -6.36
CA ASP A 10 6.61 8.81 -7.52
C ASP A 10 5.20 8.73 -8.13
N ALA A 11 4.51 7.60 -7.95
CA ALA A 11 3.13 7.42 -8.38
C ALA A 11 2.08 8.06 -7.45
N LEU A 12 2.49 8.57 -6.29
CA LEU A 12 1.62 9.29 -5.36
C LEU A 12 1.29 10.71 -5.88
N PRO A 13 0.16 11.31 -5.46
CA PRO A 13 -0.19 12.67 -5.85
C PRO A 13 0.92 13.68 -5.56
N GLY A 14 1.44 14.32 -6.61
CA GLY A 14 2.55 15.27 -6.53
C GLY A 14 3.95 14.65 -6.48
N GLY A 15 4.07 13.32 -6.46
CA GLY A 15 5.33 12.59 -6.42
C GLY A 15 6.15 12.83 -5.14
N VAL A 16 7.43 12.46 -5.17
CA VAL A 16 8.35 12.58 -4.02
C VAL A 16 8.62 14.02 -3.56
N GLU A 17 8.39 15.01 -4.43
CA GLU A 17 8.55 16.43 -4.12
C GLU A 17 7.29 17.05 -3.48
N SER A 18 6.21 16.27 -3.34
CA SER A 18 4.96 16.75 -2.77
C SER A 18 5.10 17.10 -1.29
N PRO A 19 4.62 18.27 -0.83
CA PRO A 19 4.57 18.57 0.60
C PRO A 19 3.64 17.61 1.37
N ASP A 20 2.69 16.97 0.67
CA ASP A 20 1.69 16.07 1.25
C ASP A 20 2.10 14.58 1.16
N LEU A 21 3.33 14.28 0.70
CA LEU A 21 3.80 12.91 0.48
C LEU A 21 3.63 12.02 1.73
N ALA A 22 4.01 12.56 2.89
CA ALA A 22 3.91 11.84 4.16
C ALA A 22 2.46 11.57 4.57
N ASP A 23 1.55 12.51 4.30
CA ASP A 23 0.13 12.38 4.61
C ASP A 23 -0.54 11.33 3.71
N GLU A 24 -0.23 11.33 2.42
CA GLU A 24 -0.73 10.31 1.48
C GLU A 24 -0.20 8.91 1.80
N LEU A 25 1.10 8.77 2.07
CA LEU A 25 1.67 7.48 2.50
C LEU A 25 1.06 7.02 3.83
N GLY A 26 0.91 7.92 4.80
CA GLY A 26 0.29 7.62 6.09
C GLY A 26 -1.17 7.16 5.96
N ARG A 27 -1.93 7.73 5.02
CA ARG A 27 -3.29 7.29 4.69
C ARG A 27 -3.31 5.88 4.10
N ILE A 28 -2.41 5.59 3.14
CA ILE A 28 -2.25 4.25 2.56
C ILE A 28 -1.96 3.22 3.67
N LEU A 29 -0.98 3.49 4.53
CA LEU A 29 -0.59 2.58 5.61
C LEU A 29 -1.74 2.33 6.60
N ARG A 30 -2.49 3.38 6.96
CA ARG A 30 -3.63 3.26 7.89
C ARG A 30 -4.78 2.45 7.29
N TYR A 31 -5.12 2.67 6.03
CA TYR A 31 -6.22 1.94 5.39
C TYR A 31 -5.83 0.49 5.10
N TRP A 32 -4.67 0.24 4.49
CA TRP A 32 -4.25 -1.13 4.20
C TRP A 32 -3.93 -1.92 5.47
N GLY A 33 -3.24 -1.31 6.43
CA GLY A 33 -3.01 -1.92 7.74
C GLY A 33 -4.33 -2.29 8.44
N GLY A 34 -5.34 -1.42 8.37
CA GLY A 34 -6.67 -1.70 8.91
C GLY A 34 -7.47 -2.75 8.14
N ASN A 35 -7.22 -2.88 6.83
CA ASN A 35 -7.89 -3.84 5.95
C ASN A 35 -7.37 -5.27 6.13
N MET A 36 -6.16 -5.45 6.69
CA MET A 36 -5.53 -6.77 6.87
C MET A 36 -6.39 -7.77 7.65
N LYS A 37 -7.27 -7.30 8.53
CA LYS A 37 -8.22 -8.14 9.29
C LYS A 37 -9.23 -8.91 8.42
N HIS A 38 -9.29 -8.61 7.12
CA HIS A 38 -10.19 -9.25 6.15
C HIS A 38 -9.51 -10.35 5.32
N TYR A 39 -8.23 -10.64 5.56
CA TYR A 39 -7.47 -11.65 4.82
C TYR A 39 -7.00 -12.77 5.75
N ASP A 40 -6.84 -13.98 5.20
CA ASP A 40 -6.37 -15.15 5.95
C ASP A 40 -4.85 -15.15 6.18
N LEU A 41 -4.13 -14.31 5.43
CA LEU A 41 -2.69 -14.07 5.52
C LEU A 41 -1.84 -15.33 5.26
N VAL A 42 -2.20 -16.09 4.21
CA VAL A 42 -1.48 -17.30 3.79
C VAL A 42 -0.48 -17.01 2.66
N ALA A 43 0.48 -17.91 2.45
CA ALA A 43 1.45 -17.77 1.37
C ALA A 43 0.75 -17.66 0.00
N GLY A 44 1.16 -16.67 -0.79
CA GLY A 44 0.54 -16.33 -2.08
C GLY A 44 -0.54 -15.26 -2.00
N ASP A 45 -1.03 -14.91 -0.79
CA ASP A 45 -1.96 -13.78 -0.64
C ASP A 45 -1.29 -12.47 -1.04
N GLY A 46 -2.09 -11.58 -1.63
CA GLY A 46 -1.65 -10.24 -2.01
C GLY A 46 -2.79 -9.41 -2.57
N SER A 47 -2.58 -8.10 -2.64
CA SER A 47 -3.47 -7.18 -3.36
C SER A 47 -2.73 -5.92 -3.76
N GLY A 48 -3.16 -5.32 -4.88
CA GLY A 48 -2.74 -3.98 -5.28
C GLY A 48 -3.13 -2.94 -4.23
N ILE A 49 -2.28 -1.92 -4.09
CA ILE A 49 -2.48 -0.76 -3.22
C ILE A 49 -2.93 0.40 -4.08
N PHE A 50 -4.02 1.04 -3.68
CA PHE A 50 -4.62 2.13 -4.44
C PHE A 50 -4.56 3.45 -3.67
N ASN A 51 -4.31 4.54 -4.38
CA ASN A 51 -4.39 5.89 -3.83
C ASN A 51 -5.86 6.41 -3.81
N SER A 52 -6.05 7.68 -3.44
CA SER A 52 -7.37 8.33 -3.31
C SER A 52 -8.08 8.49 -4.66
N ALA A 53 -7.32 8.52 -5.75
CA ALA A 53 -7.82 8.59 -7.11
C ALA A 53 -8.08 7.21 -7.73
N TYR A 54 -8.10 6.13 -6.92
CA TYR A 54 -8.25 4.75 -7.37
C TYR A 54 -7.19 4.30 -8.38
N LYS A 55 -6.01 4.92 -8.36
CA LYS A 55 -4.87 4.48 -9.15
C LYS A 55 -4.06 3.48 -8.33
N GLU A 56 -3.67 2.37 -8.94
CA GLU A 56 -2.73 1.43 -8.34
C GLU A 56 -1.36 2.09 -8.22
N VAL A 57 -0.78 2.03 -7.02
CA VAL A 57 0.50 2.67 -6.66
C VAL A 57 1.44 1.69 -5.95
N GLY A 58 1.10 0.41 -5.91
CA GLY A 58 1.90 -0.56 -5.18
C GLY A 58 1.17 -1.88 -4.98
N VAL A 59 1.75 -2.74 -4.15
CA VAL A 59 1.24 -4.07 -3.87
C VAL A 59 1.67 -4.51 -2.47
N TRP A 60 0.86 -5.34 -1.82
CA TRP A 60 1.34 -6.15 -0.70
C TRP A 60 1.26 -7.64 -1.05
N THR A 61 2.17 -8.42 -0.48
CA THR A 61 2.27 -9.87 -0.70
C THR A 61 2.69 -10.62 0.56
N ILE A 62 2.33 -11.90 0.66
CA ILE A 62 2.84 -12.85 1.65
C ILE A 62 3.65 -13.94 0.95
N GLN A 63 4.91 -14.03 1.33
CA GLN A 63 5.87 -15.01 0.83
C GLN A 63 6.19 -16.04 1.92
N GLU A 64 6.67 -17.22 1.54
CA GLU A 64 7.09 -18.28 2.48
C GLU A 64 8.24 -17.87 3.41
#